data_AF-A0A1Y4C700-F1
#
_entry.id   AF-A0A1Y4C700-F1
#
_cell.length_a   1.000
_cell.length_b   1.000
_cell.length_c   1.000
_cell.angle_alpha   90.00
_cell.angle_beta   90.00
_cell.angle_gamma   90.00
#
_symmetry.space_group_name_H-M   'P 1'
#
loop_
_entity.id
_entity.type
_entity.pdbx_description
1 polymer ?
#
loop_
_entity_poly.entity_id
_entity_poly.type
_entity_poly.pdbx_seq_one_letter_code
_entity_poly.pdbx_strand_id
1 'polypeptide(L)'
;MKKQFKMKSKNRFLMLLLFAGGLLAASCEKPAIDPGGNDDPTTDTTSTEEPGKDTTIVYALGVEPSLLYLLRSESTTLSWSFSPETPELADAPVWSSDDESVATVSPEGEVSAVSPGKTVIRLAAGDYSAECKVTVFMGDKKPEKAYIGDYYLSDGSILSQNSSRAEIGAMDVIGVVFCTDTSRMSGFEKKALWEKGIEPNGLVMSAKQAPEPLRWYYTDTYDFTLNEEEIGMPNIIVYDDPVATYRMANEDLNGYMYYNQIKELRAKELAAGYYQVFTYVAEFEESVPSPEISTGWYLPSNGQWFDILRGLAKGSVEENNLVPEGNEDFYWMQLGPLSTNINNILEPVKEHSEFIGSGMMFWTSSVASPSETRFISLDDNGFSCCYRYYKMEYMNVLCVLGF
;
A
#
# COMPACT_ATOMS: atom_id res chain seq x y z
N MET A 1 7.48 -24.30 45.72
CA MET A 1 6.07 -23.84 45.76
C MET A 1 5.66 -23.44 44.34
N LYS A 2 4.94 -24.32 43.64
CA LYS A 2 4.41 -24.08 42.28
C LYS A 2 3.07 -23.33 42.42
N LYS A 3 2.92 -22.15 41.82
CA LYS A 3 1.62 -21.50 41.64
C LYS A 3 1.13 -21.78 40.21
N GLN A 4 0.08 -22.59 40.11
CA GLN A 4 -0.69 -22.81 38.89
C GLN A 4 -1.49 -21.55 38.57
N PHE A 5 -1.41 -21.05 37.33
CA PHE A 5 -2.37 -20.11 36.78
C PHE A 5 -3.32 -20.87 35.86
N LYS A 6 -4.62 -20.74 36.14
CA LYS A 6 -5.74 -21.43 35.48
C LYS A 6 -6.26 -20.50 34.37
N MET A 7 -5.98 -20.82 33.10
CA MET A 7 -6.61 -20.11 31.97
C MET A 7 -8.02 -20.64 31.72
N LYS A 8 -9.00 -19.73 31.72
CA LYS A 8 -10.38 -19.97 31.29
C LYS A 8 -10.45 -20.02 29.76
N SER A 9 -11.11 -21.04 29.22
CA SER A 9 -11.43 -21.18 27.80
C SER A 9 -12.37 -20.07 27.34
N LYS A 10 -12.00 -19.36 26.26
CA LYS A 10 -12.92 -18.54 25.48
C LYS A 10 -13.20 -19.27 24.15
N ASN A 11 -14.49 -19.36 23.84
CA ASN A 11 -15.08 -19.94 22.65
C ASN A 11 -14.38 -19.44 21.37
N ARG A 12 -13.91 -20.37 20.54
CA ARG A 12 -13.50 -20.10 19.17
C ARG A 12 -14.71 -20.35 18.26
N PHE A 13 -15.21 -19.28 17.65
CA PHE A 13 -16.16 -19.34 16.55
C PHE A 13 -15.39 -19.83 15.31
N LEU A 14 -15.85 -20.93 14.72
CA LEU A 14 -15.24 -21.59 13.57
C LEU A 14 -15.83 -20.94 12.31
N MET A 15 -15.06 -20.08 11.63
CA MET A 15 -15.43 -19.53 10.33
C MET A 15 -14.87 -20.49 9.26
N LEU A 16 -15.77 -21.22 8.60
CA LEU A 16 -15.44 -22.12 7.48
C LEU A 16 -15.31 -21.28 6.21
N LEU A 17 -14.08 -21.05 5.73
CA LEU A 17 -13.82 -20.52 4.39
C LEU A 17 -13.68 -21.69 3.41
N LEU A 18 -14.69 -21.88 2.56
CA LEU A 18 -14.62 -22.80 1.42
C LEU A 18 -13.92 -22.10 0.26
N PHE A 19 -12.67 -22.50 0.00
CA PHE A 19 -11.97 -22.22 -1.25
C PHE A 19 -12.50 -23.16 -2.33
N ALA A 20 -13.18 -22.61 -3.34
CA ALA A 20 -13.34 -23.28 -4.63
C ALA A 20 -12.27 -22.74 -5.58
N GLY A 21 -11.18 -23.49 -5.71
CA GLY A 21 -10.20 -23.29 -6.77
C GLY A 21 -10.75 -23.78 -8.10
N GLY A 22 -10.72 -22.90 -9.10
CA GLY A 22 -11.02 -23.21 -10.50
C GLY A 22 -9.91 -22.67 -11.39
N LEU A 23 -8.92 -23.51 -11.66
CA LEU A 23 -7.88 -23.32 -12.67
C LEU A 23 -8.54 -23.31 -14.05
N LEU A 24 -8.29 -22.30 -14.89
CA LEU A 24 -8.51 -22.42 -16.33
C LEU A 24 -7.58 -21.48 -17.10
N ALA A 25 -6.60 -22.09 -17.77
CA ALA A 25 -5.76 -21.46 -18.77
C ALA A 25 -6.32 -21.74 -20.18
N ALA A 26 -6.50 -20.65 -20.93
CA ALA A 26 -6.32 -20.43 -22.37
C ALA A 26 -6.93 -21.36 -23.46
N SER A 27 -7.81 -20.72 -24.25
CA SER A 27 -7.82 -20.59 -25.73
C SER A 27 -8.28 -21.76 -26.61
N CYS A 28 -9.34 -21.54 -27.40
CA CYS A 28 -9.30 -21.33 -28.86
C CYS A 28 -10.73 -21.20 -29.45
N GLU A 29 -10.93 -20.27 -30.38
CA GLU A 29 -12.17 -20.04 -31.15
C GLU A 29 -12.47 -21.13 -32.20
N LYS A 30 -13.76 -21.39 -32.53
CA LYS A 30 -14.45 -21.16 -33.86
C LYS A 30 -15.85 -21.85 -33.96
N PRO A 31 -16.71 -21.59 -34.99
CA PRO A 31 -18.13 -21.30 -34.82
C PRO A 31 -19.12 -22.35 -35.38
N ALA A 32 -20.42 -22.03 -35.21
CA ALA A 32 -21.67 -22.78 -35.42
C ALA A 32 -21.92 -23.43 -36.79
N ILE A 33 -22.68 -24.55 -36.77
CA ILE A 33 -23.68 -24.98 -37.79
C ILE A 33 -24.78 -25.84 -37.10
N ASP A 34 -26.05 -25.50 -37.37
CA ASP A 34 -27.32 -26.24 -37.10
C ASP A 34 -27.57 -27.29 -38.22
N PRO A 35 -28.24 -28.45 -38.01
CA PRO A 35 -29.68 -28.52 -38.28
C PRO A 35 -30.50 -29.55 -37.46
N GLY A 36 -31.79 -29.26 -37.27
CA GLY A 36 -32.85 -30.21 -37.64
C GLY A 36 -33.73 -30.77 -36.51
N GLY A 37 -35.02 -30.40 -36.55
CA GLY A 37 -36.11 -30.98 -35.76
C GLY A 37 -36.73 -32.25 -36.36
N ASN A 38 -37.51 -32.97 -35.54
CA ASN A 38 -38.98 -33.11 -35.64
C ASN A 38 -39.51 -34.22 -34.70
N ASP A 39 -40.57 -33.86 -33.97
CA ASP A 39 -41.83 -34.57 -33.70
C ASP A 39 -41.87 -35.97 -33.02
N ASP A 40 -42.30 -35.97 -31.74
CA ASP A 40 -43.48 -36.64 -31.08
C ASP A 40 -43.90 -38.09 -31.49
N PRO A 41 -44.55 -38.96 -30.65
CA PRO A 41 -45.32 -38.62 -29.45
C PRO A 41 -45.31 -39.52 -28.20
N THR A 42 -45.70 -38.87 -27.10
CA THR A 42 -46.43 -39.29 -25.87
C THR A 42 -46.68 -40.78 -25.58
N THR A 43 -46.37 -41.26 -24.36
CA THR A 43 -47.31 -41.36 -23.21
C THR A 43 -46.76 -42.22 -22.05
N ASP A 44 -46.81 -41.62 -20.87
CA ASP A 44 -47.27 -42.19 -19.59
C ASP A 44 -46.41 -43.25 -18.86
N THR A 45 -45.77 -42.83 -17.77
CA THR A 45 -45.52 -43.65 -16.57
C THR A 45 -45.23 -42.75 -15.37
N THR A 46 -46.30 -42.44 -14.64
CA THR A 46 -46.37 -42.42 -13.16
C THR A 46 -45.17 -41.81 -12.41
N SER A 47 -45.26 -40.50 -12.13
CA SER A 47 -44.42 -39.84 -11.12
C SER A 47 -44.83 -40.30 -9.71
N THR A 48 -43.92 -40.94 -9.01
CA THR A 48 -43.96 -41.02 -7.55
C THR A 48 -43.32 -39.74 -7.02
N GLU A 49 -44.13 -38.84 -6.46
CA GLU A 49 -43.62 -37.69 -5.70
C GLU A 49 -42.95 -38.20 -4.41
N GLU A 50 -41.63 -38.00 -4.30
CA GLU A 50 -40.96 -38.05 -3.01
C GLU A 50 -41.40 -36.84 -2.16
N PRO A 51 -41.65 -37.02 -0.85
CA PRO A 51 -42.01 -35.91 0.02
C PRO A 51 -40.87 -34.90 0.10
N GLY A 52 -41.22 -33.63 -0.10
CA GLY A 52 -40.31 -32.51 -0.27
C GLY A 52 -39.21 -32.44 0.78
N LYS A 53 -37.97 -32.43 0.30
CA LYS A 53 -36.81 -31.96 1.06
C LYS A 53 -37.02 -30.47 1.31
N ASP A 54 -37.46 -30.14 2.52
CA ASP A 54 -37.57 -28.77 3.02
C ASP A 54 -36.20 -28.10 2.87
N THR A 55 -36.07 -27.30 1.81
CA THR A 55 -34.82 -26.67 1.45
C THR A 55 -34.88 -25.28 2.03
N THR A 56 -34.27 -25.10 3.20
CA THR A 56 -34.14 -23.79 3.83
C THR A 56 -33.36 -22.87 2.89
N ILE A 57 -34.04 -21.91 2.26
CA ILE A 57 -33.39 -20.85 1.49
C ILE A 57 -32.71 -19.93 2.51
N VAL A 58 -31.41 -19.74 2.36
CA VAL A 58 -30.65 -18.77 3.14
C VAL A 58 -30.50 -17.53 2.28
N TYR A 59 -31.11 -16.43 2.72
CA TYR A 59 -30.97 -15.14 2.05
C TYR A 59 -29.76 -14.38 2.60
N ALA A 60 -29.07 -13.64 1.73
CA ALA A 60 -27.98 -12.73 2.13
C ALA A 60 -28.33 -11.31 1.69
N LEU A 61 -28.44 -10.39 2.65
CA LEU A 61 -28.60 -8.95 2.40
C LEU A 61 -27.23 -8.34 2.13
N GLY A 62 -27.11 -7.63 1.00
CA GLY A 62 -25.92 -6.87 0.64
C GLY A 62 -26.22 -5.39 0.46
N VAL A 63 -25.21 -4.56 0.70
CA VAL A 63 -25.19 -3.12 0.42
C VAL A 63 -23.98 -2.82 -0.45
N GLU A 64 -24.19 -2.08 -1.53
CA GLU A 64 -23.14 -1.72 -2.48
C GLU A 64 -23.15 -0.20 -2.79
N PRO A 65 -21.99 0.48 -2.67
CA PRO A 65 -20.72 -0.05 -2.18
C PRO A 65 -20.75 -0.34 -0.65
N SER A 66 -19.98 -1.33 -0.20
CA SER A 66 -19.81 -1.65 1.23
C SER A 66 -18.74 -0.79 1.95
N LEU A 67 -18.05 0.07 1.19
CA LEU A 67 -17.02 0.97 1.68
C LEU A 67 -17.04 2.27 0.87
N LEU A 68 -17.04 3.41 1.57
CA LEU A 68 -17.08 4.74 0.99
C LEU A 68 -15.97 5.63 1.54
N TYR A 69 -15.34 6.36 0.64
CA TYR A 69 -14.42 7.44 0.92
C TYR A 69 -14.98 8.73 0.33
N LEU A 70 -15.36 9.67 1.20
CA LEU A 70 -16.04 10.89 0.82
C LEU A 70 -15.23 12.12 1.23
N LEU A 71 -15.22 13.14 0.39
CA LEU A 71 -14.85 14.48 0.83
C LEU A 71 -16.03 15.15 1.52
N ARG A 72 -15.76 16.18 2.31
CA ARG A 72 -16.81 16.96 2.98
C ARG A 72 -17.83 17.49 1.97
N SER A 73 -19.12 17.38 2.31
CA SER A 73 -20.25 17.78 1.48
C SER A 73 -20.50 16.93 0.24
N GLU A 74 -19.74 15.84 0.01
CA GLU A 74 -20.13 14.84 -0.98
C GLU A 74 -21.31 14.01 -0.49
N SER A 75 -22.17 13.59 -1.42
CA SER A 75 -23.19 12.58 -1.17
C SER A 75 -23.15 11.48 -2.23
N THR A 76 -23.64 10.31 -1.87
CA THR A 76 -23.76 9.15 -2.76
C THR A 76 -24.90 8.26 -2.29
N THR A 77 -25.53 7.53 -3.19
CA THR A 77 -26.63 6.61 -2.85
C THR A 77 -26.12 5.18 -2.77
N LEU A 78 -26.48 4.50 -1.67
CA LEU A 78 -26.23 3.08 -1.51
C LEU A 78 -27.32 2.26 -2.20
N SER A 79 -26.92 1.22 -2.92
CA SER A 79 -27.82 0.19 -3.42
C SER A 79 -27.85 -1.00 -2.46
N TRP A 80 -28.96 -1.73 -2.42
CA TRP A 80 -29.07 -2.93 -1.60
C TRP A 80 -29.85 -4.01 -2.34
N SER A 81 -29.57 -5.27 -2.04
CA SER A 81 -30.26 -6.42 -2.63
C SER A 81 -30.14 -7.65 -1.75
N PHE A 82 -31.02 -8.62 -1.99
CA PHE A 82 -30.88 -9.97 -1.44
C PHE A 82 -30.42 -10.95 -2.52
N SER A 83 -29.59 -11.92 -2.13
CA SER A 83 -29.28 -13.11 -2.94
C SER A 83 -29.92 -14.36 -2.33
N PRO A 84 -30.57 -15.24 -3.12
CA PRO A 84 -30.70 -15.18 -4.58
C PRO A 84 -31.76 -14.18 -5.09
N GLU A 85 -32.74 -13.83 -4.25
CA GLU A 85 -33.81 -12.89 -4.57
C GLU A 85 -34.32 -12.22 -3.29
N THR A 86 -35.12 -11.17 -3.43
CA THR A 86 -35.74 -10.50 -2.28
C THR A 86 -36.85 -11.36 -1.67
N PRO A 87 -36.76 -11.74 -0.38
CA PRO A 87 -37.85 -12.43 0.31
C PRO A 87 -39.04 -11.49 0.51
N GLU A 88 -40.20 -12.05 0.87
CA GLU A 88 -41.31 -11.23 1.38
C GLU A 88 -40.90 -10.61 2.72
N LEU A 89 -40.89 -9.27 2.78
CA LEU A 89 -40.58 -8.50 3.99
C LEU A 89 -41.87 -8.00 4.63
N ALA A 90 -41.99 -8.15 5.95
CA ALA A 90 -43.12 -7.60 6.70
C ALA A 90 -43.08 -6.06 6.78
N ASP A 91 -41.87 -5.50 6.85
CA ASP A 91 -41.62 -4.07 7.02
C ASP A 91 -40.66 -3.56 5.94
N ALA A 92 -40.71 -2.24 5.69
CA ALA A 92 -39.77 -1.58 4.80
C ALA A 92 -38.35 -1.58 5.39
N PRO A 93 -37.30 -1.68 4.56
CA PRO A 93 -35.92 -1.56 5.02
C PRO A 93 -35.65 -0.20 5.68
N VAL A 94 -34.81 -0.21 6.72
CA VAL A 94 -34.47 0.96 7.52
C VAL A 94 -32.97 1.22 7.47
N TRP A 95 -32.61 2.43 7.05
CA TRP A 95 -31.25 2.94 7.11
C TRP A 95 -30.96 3.66 8.43
N SER A 96 -29.72 3.57 8.90
CA SER A 96 -29.24 4.30 10.08
C SER A 96 -27.74 4.57 9.97
N SER A 97 -27.27 5.62 10.66
CA SER A 97 -25.84 5.90 10.84
C SER A 97 -25.45 5.71 12.29
N ASP A 98 -24.28 5.13 12.52
CA ASP A 98 -23.70 5.00 13.85
C ASP A 98 -23.27 6.34 14.45
N ASP A 99 -22.95 7.30 13.57
CA ASP A 99 -22.51 8.65 13.93
C ASP A 99 -22.94 9.64 12.83
N GLU A 100 -24.08 10.28 13.05
CA GLU A 100 -24.63 11.32 12.17
C GLU A 100 -23.80 12.61 12.17
N SER A 101 -22.90 12.81 13.12
CA SER A 101 -21.97 13.95 13.08
C SER A 101 -20.87 13.78 12.02
N VAL A 102 -20.60 12.54 11.61
CA VAL A 102 -19.65 12.19 10.55
C VAL A 102 -20.37 12.05 9.20
N ALA A 103 -21.41 11.22 9.12
CA ALA A 103 -22.22 11.06 7.91
C ALA A 103 -23.67 10.68 8.23
N THR A 104 -24.61 11.22 7.48
CA THR A 104 -26.04 10.91 7.59
C THR A 104 -26.49 10.01 6.45
N VAL A 105 -27.60 9.30 6.61
CA VAL A 105 -28.23 8.51 5.54
C VAL A 105 -29.74 8.81 5.46
N SER A 106 -30.27 9.01 4.26
CA SER A 106 -31.71 9.21 4.05
C SER A 106 -32.48 7.88 4.03
N PRO A 107 -33.83 7.88 4.15
CA PRO A 107 -34.64 6.68 3.97
C PRO A 107 -34.47 5.98 2.60
N GLU A 108 -34.06 6.72 1.57
CA GLU A 108 -33.77 6.22 0.23
C GLU A 108 -32.34 5.69 0.09
N GLY A 109 -31.53 5.73 1.15
CA GLY A 109 -30.14 5.26 1.14
C GLY A 109 -29.13 6.30 0.65
N GLU A 110 -29.49 7.58 0.58
CA GLU A 110 -28.53 8.64 0.24
C GLU A 110 -27.66 8.98 1.46
N VAL A 111 -26.37 8.66 1.37
CA VAL A 111 -25.35 8.99 2.37
C VAL A 111 -24.78 10.37 2.08
N SER A 112 -24.75 11.25 3.07
CA SER A 112 -24.17 12.60 2.98
C SER A 112 -23.04 12.79 4.00
N ALA A 113 -21.88 13.23 3.53
CA ALA A 113 -20.72 13.52 4.38
C ALA A 113 -20.88 14.83 5.14
N VAL A 114 -20.76 14.79 6.47
CA VAL A 114 -20.97 15.94 7.37
C VAL A 114 -19.63 16.52 7.84
N SER A 115 -18.81 15.70 8.49
CA SER A 115 -17.51 16.10 9.01
C SER A 115 -16.48 14.96 8.96
N PRO A 116 -15.17 15.27 8.91
CA PRO A 116 -14.14 14.24 8.83
C PRO A 116 -14.21 13.24 9.98
N GLY A 117 -14.05 11.96 9.66
CA GLY A 117 -14.17 10.88 10.62
C GLY A 117 -14.56 9.55 9.97
N LYS A 118 -14.75 8.52 10.79
CA LYS A 118 -15.21 7.21 10.36
C LYS A 118 -16.55 6.90 11.01
N THR A 119 -17.49 6.37 10.24
CA THR A 119 -18.79 5.88 10.73
C THR A 119 -19.23 4.66 9.94
N VAL A 120 -20.30 3.99 10.38
CA VAL A 120 -20.91 2.85 9.69
C VAL A 120 -22.37 3.18 9.41
N ILE A 121 -22.77 3.03 8.16
CA ILE A 121 -24.16 3.08 7.73
C ILE A 121 -24.71 1.66 7.75
N ARG A 122 -25.85 1.44 8.40
CA ARG A 122 -26.50 0.13 8.51
C ARG A 122 -27.85 0.12 7.83
N LEU A 123 -28.12 -0.97 7.13
CA LEU A 123 -29.43 -1.32 6.59
C LEU A 123 -29.98 -2.51 7.36
N ALA A 124 -31.18 -2.38 7.91
CA ALA A 124 -31.95 -3.48 8.46
C ALA A 124 -33.16 -3.78 7.57
N ALA A 125 -33.38 -5.05 7.22
CA ALA A 125 -34.55 -5.51 6.47
C ALA A 125 -35.01 -6.87 7.03
N GLY A 126 -36.09 -6.86 7.84
CA GLY A 126 -36.49 -8.03 8.61
C GLY A 126 -35.41 -8.45 9.61
N ASP A 127 -35.06 -9.74 9.63
CA ASP A 127 -33.99 -10.28 10.49
C ASP A 127 -32.58 -10.14 9.90
N TYR A 128 -32.45 -9.47 8.74
CA TYR A 128 -31.18 -9.31 8.03
C TYR A 128 -30.60 -7.91 8.23
N SER A 129 -29.27 -7.84 8.27
CA SER A 129 -28.53 -6.58 8.36
C SER A 129 -27.36 -6.56 7.38
N ALA A 130 -27.11 -5.41 6.79
CA ALA A 130 -25.91 -5.13 6.00
C ALA A 130 -25.32 -3.78 6.40
N GLU A 131 -24.04 -3.58 6.10
CA GLU A 131 -23.31 -2.38 6.49
C GLU A 131 -22.48 -1.81 5.34
N CYS A 132 -22.32 -0.48 5.36
CA CYS A 132 -21.35 0.25 4.58
C CYS A 132 -20.47 1.06 5.52
N LYS A 133 -19.15 0.85 5.46
CA LYS A 133 -18.17 1.66 6.19
C LYS A 133 -17.97 2.98 5.45
N VAL A 134 -17.97 4.09 6.18
CA VAL A 134 -17.78 5.43 5.60
C VAL A 134 -16.60 6.10 6.27
N THR A 135 -15.65 6.58 5.48
CA THR A 135 -14.62 7.52 5.91
C THR A 135 -14.86 8.85 5.20
N VAL A 136 -15.07 9.91 5.99
CA VAL A 136 -15.08 11.28 5.49
C VAL A 136 -13.68 11.85 5.70
N PHE A 137 -13.04 12.25 4.62
CA PHE A 137 -11.67 12.72 4.59
C PHE A 137 -11.49 14.14 5.12
N MET A 138 -10.33 14.40 5.72
CA MET A 138 -9.87 15.71 6.16
C MET A 138 -9.32 16.56 5.00
N GLY A 139 -8.65 15.92 4.04
CA GLY A 139 -8.02 16.57 2.89
C GLY A 139 -9.02 17.17 1.90
N ASP A 140 -8.49 17.87 0.90
CA ASP A 140 -9.27 18.54 -0.15
C ASP A 140 -9.38 17.72 -1.44
N LYS A 141 -8.68 16.58 -1.50
CA LYS A 141 -8.63 15.68 -2.65
C LYS A 141 -8.68 14.22 -2.21
N LYS A 142 -9.27 13.38 -3.06
CA LYS A 142 -9.18 11.92 -2.95
C LYS A 142 -7.85 11.42 -3.54
N PRO A 143 -7.36 10.24 -3.10
CA PRO A 143 -6.15 9.60 -3.61
C PRO A 143 -5.97 9.62 -5.13
N GLU A 144 -7.03 9.30 -5.88
CA GLU A 144 -7.01 9.20 -7.35
C GLU A 144 -6.85 10.55 -8.07
N LYS A 145 -6.82 11.67 -7.33
CA LYS A 145 -6.59 13.03 -7.81
C LYS A 145 -5.27 13.62 -7.33
N ALA A 146 -4.38 12.81 -6.75
CA ALA A 146 -3.09 13.26 -6.27
C ALA A 146 -2.19 13.79 -7.39
N TYR A 147 -1.37 14.79 -7.06
CA TYR A 147 -0.25 15.25 -7.87
C TYR A 147 1.06 15.17 -7.08
N ILE A 148 2.18 15.04 -7.79
CA ILE A 148 3.52 15.10 -7.17
C ILE A 148 3.66 16.42 -6.40
N GLY A 149 4.10 16.33 -5.14
CA GLY A 149 4.24 17.43 -4.20
C GLY A 149 3.02 17.65 -3.30
N ASP A 150 1.87 17.03 -3.59
CA ASP A 150 0.72 17.07 -2.67
C ASP A 150 1.06 16.34 -1.36
N TYR A 151 0.41 16.78 -0.27
CA TYR A 151 0.60 16.22 1.05
C TYR A 151 -0.35 15.05 1.29
N TYR A 152 0.19 13.96 1.83
CA TYR A 152 -0.55 12.76 2.17
C TYR A 152 -0.86 12.77 3.68
N LEU A 153 -2.15 12.69 4.02
CA LEU A 153 -2.63 12.80 5.40
C LEU A 153 -2.77 11.41 6.06
N SER A 154 -2.82 11.38 7.39
CA SER A 154 -2.95 10.15 8.18
C SER A 154 -4.27 9.39 8.01
N ASP A 155 -5.29 10.02 7.43
CA ASP A 155 -6.54 9.35 7.03
C ASP A 155 -6.50 8.80 5.59
N GLY A 156 -5.39 9.04 4.87
CA GLY A 156 -5.17 8.64 3.48
C GLY A 156 -5.71 9.61 2.44
N SER A 157 -6.27 10.74 2.87
CA SER A 157 -6.65 11.82 1.96
C SER A 157 -5.46 12.65 1.51
N ILE A 158 -5.71 13.47 0.49
CA ILE A 158 -4.71 14.34 -0.11
C ILE A 158 -5.04 15.79 0.24
N LEU A 159 -4.02 16.55 0.63
CA LEU A 159 -4.07 18.00 0.72
C LEU A 159 -3.20 18.61 -0.39
N SER A 160 -3.78 19.51 -1.17
CA SER A 160 -3.08 20.20 -2.27
C SER A 160 -1.77 20.86 -1.83
N GLN A 161 -0.72 20.74 -2.66
CA GLN A 161 0.55 21.45 -2.46
C GLN A 161 0.41 22.98 -2.52
N ASN A 162 -0.70 23.48 -3.09
CA ASN A 162 -1.01 24.90 -3.20
C ASN A 162 -1.77 25.46 -2.00
N SER A 163 -2.09 24.63 -1.01
CA SER A 163 -2.71 25.06 0.25
C SER A 163 -1.78 26.03 0.99
N SER A 164 -2.37 26.91 1.80
CA SER A 164 -1.57 27.86 2.56
C SER A 164 -0.72 27.13 3.60
N ARG A 165 0.43 27.72 3.96
CA ARG A 165 1.32 27.19 5.00
C ARG A 165 0.59 26.93 6.33
N ALA A 166 -0.38 27.77 6.67
CA ALA A 166 -1.18 27.64 7.88
C ALA A 166 -2.14 26.44 7.82
N GLU A 167 -2.73 26.17 6.66
CA GLU A 167 -3.58 24.99 6.45
C GLU A 167 -2.75 23.71 6.53
N ILE A 168 -1.60 23.67 5.84
CA ILE A 168 -0.69 22.51 5.86
C ILE A 168 -0.20 22.23 7.29
N GLY A 169 0.24 23.26 8.01
CA GLY A 169 0.72 23.12 9.40
C GLY A 169 -0.38 22.77 10.42
N ALA A 170 -1.65 22.85 10.05
CA ALA A 170 -2.78 22.45 10.88
C ALA A 170 -3.22 21.00 10.63
N MET A 171 -2.79 20.37 9.52
CA MET A 171 -3.16 19.01 9.15
C MET A 171 -2.16 17.98 9.68
N ASP A 172 -2.64 16.74 9.84
CA ASP A 172 -1.80 15.60 10.21
C ASP A 172 -1.16 14.97 8.95
N VAL A 173 -0.19 15.71 8.40
CA VAL A 173 0.58 15.29 7.22
C VAL A 173 1.61 14.23 7.64
N ILE A 174 1.55 13.05 7.02
CA ILE A 174 2.48 11.95 7.28
C ILE A 174 3.50 11.76 6.15
N GLY A 175 3.26 12.36 4.98
CA GLY A 175 4.17 12.26 3.85
C GLY A 175 3.82 13.18 2.69
N VAL A 176 4.62 13.06 1.62
CA VAL A 176 4.49 13.83 0.39
C VAL A 176 4.46 12.89 -0.80
N VAL A 177 3.52 13.08 -1.71
CA VAL A 177 3.40 12.29 -2.94
C VAL A 177 4.60 12.58 -3.85
N PHE A 178 5.43 11.59 -4.14
CA PHE A 178 6.59 11.76 -5.02
C PHE A 178 6.40 11.16 -6.41
N CYS A 179 5.46 10.23 -6.57
CA CYS A 179 5.16 9.59 -7.84
C CYS A 179 3.66 9.32 -7.96
N THR A 180 3.08 9.65 -9.12
CA THR A 180 1.69 9.33 -9.49
C THR A 180 1.61 8.51 -10.79
N ASP A 181 2.76 8.21 -11.40
CA ASP A 181 2.83 7.28 -12.52
C ASP A 181 2.82 5.85 -11.97
N THR A 182 1.66 5.20 -12.02
CA THR A 182 1.50 3.85 -11.50
C THR A 182 2.33 2.82 -12.27
N SER A 183 2.89 3.13 -13.46
CA SER A 183 3.86 2.24 -14.12
C SER A 183 5.18 2.13 -13.35
N ARG A 184 5.46 3.11 -12.47
CA ARG A 184 6.60 3.15 -11.55
C ARG A 184 6.32 2.54 -10.17
N MET A 185 5.17 1.90 -9.98
CA MET A 185 4.89 1.07 -8.81
C MET A 185 5.16 -0.40 -9.13
N SER A 186 5.73 -1.14 -8.17
CA SER A 186 5.98 -2.57 -8.34
C SER A 186 4.68 -3.36 -8.43
N GLY A 187 4.74 -4.55 -9.03
CA GLY A 187 3.61 -5.48 -9.03
C GLY A 187 3.20 -5.92 -7.62
N PHE A 188 4.12 -5.90 -6.65
CA PHE A 188 3.86 -6.31 -5.26
C PHE A 188 3.09 -5.25 -4.48
N GLU A 189 3.42 -3.97 -4.64
CA GLU A 189 2.65 -2.85 -4.08
C GLU A 189 1.21 -2.86 -4.60
N LYS A 190 1.07 -2.97 -5.94
CA LYS A 190 -0.25 -2.99 -6.58
C LYS A 190 -1.08 -4.16 -6.09
N LYS A 191 -0.48 -5.35 -6.02
CA LYS A 191 -1.14 -6.55 -5.49
C LYS A 191 -1.62 -6.33 -4.06
N ALA A 192 -0.79 -5.76 -3.18
CA ALA A 192 -1.16 -5.49 -1.80
C ALA A 192 -2.33 -4.50 -1.68
N LEU A 193 -2.42 -3.52 -2.59
CA LEU A 193 -3.54 -2.58 -2.65
C LEU A 193 -4.82 -3.24 -3.20
N TRP A 194 -4.73 -4.02 -4.28
CA TRP A 194 -5.89 -4.72 -4.85
C TRP A 194 -6.47 -5.78 -3.90
N GLU A 195 -5.64 -6.47 -3.12
CA GLU A 195 -6.10 -7.39 -2.06
C GLU A 195 -6.92 -6.67 -0.97
N LYS A 196 -6.77 -5.35 -0.85
CA LYS A 196 -7.57 -4.48 0.02
C LYS A 196 -8.75 -3.81 -0.71
N GLY A 197 -8.94 -4.09 -2.01
CA GLY A 197 -9.94 -3.43 -2.85
C GLY A 197 -9.59 -1.97 -3.18
N ILE A 198 -8.32 -1.60 -3.11
CA ILE A 198 -7.82 -0.24 -3.37
C ILE A 198 -7.14 -0.20 -4.73
N GLU A 199 -7.48 0.81 -5.53
CA GLU A 199 -6.79 1.06 -6.79
C GLU A 199 -5.47 1.80 -6.56
N PRO A 200 -4.34 1.37 -7.16
CA PRO A 200 -3.07 2.07 -7.04
C PRO A 200 -3.10 3.46 -7.66
N ASN A 201 -2.67 4.47 -6.90
CA ASN A 201 -2.64 5.88 -7.28
C ASN A 201 -1.23 6.46 -7.32
N GLY A 202 -0.30 5.93 -6.51
CA GLY A 202 1.07 6.41 -6.50
C GLY A 202 1.89 5.99 -5.30
N LEU A 203 2.96 6.75 -5.06
CA LEU A 203 3.90 6.54 -3.95
C LEU A 203 4.09 7.82 -3.14
N VAL A 204 4.25 7.64 -1.83
CA VAL A 204 4.42 8.70 -0.83
C VAL A 204 5.74 8.49 -0.10
N MET A 205 6.47 9.58 0.07
CA MET A 205 7.69 9.68 0.86
C MET A 205 7.29 10.12 2.28
N SER A 206 7.80 9.46 3.31
CA SER A 206 7.50 9.86 4.69
C SER A 206 7.99 11.29 4.98
N ALA A 207 7.25 12.05 5.78
CA ALA A 207 7.68 13.38 6.23
C ALA A 207 8.81 13.30 7.27
N LYS A 208 8.99 12.12 7.89
CA LYS A 208 9.99 11.84 8.92
C LYS A 208 10.99 10.79 8.45
N GLN A 209 12.22 10.94 8.92
CA GLN A 209 13.33 10.02 8.79
C GLN A 209 13.61 9.31 10.13
N ALA A 210 14.45 8.28 10.11
CA ALA A 210 15.01 7.75 11.35
C ALA A 210 15.74 8.86 12.13
N PRO A 211 15.60 8.90 13.47
CA PRO A 211 16.20 9.96 14.29
C PRO A 211 17.74 9.91 14.30
N GLU A 212 18.31 8.77 13.96
CA GLU A 212 19.75 8.56 13.82
C GLU A 212 20.04 7.59 12.66
N PRO A 213 21.24 7.64 12.06
CA PRO A 213 21.69 6.66 11.10
C PRO A 213 21.64 5.22 11.64
N LEU A 214 21.26 4.26 10.80
CA LEU A 214 21.09 2.84 11.15
C LEU A 214 21.92 1.95 10.23
N ARG A 215 22.23 0.73 10.69
CA ARG A 215 22.90 -0.29 9.88
C ARG A 215 21.90 -1.14 9.12
N TRP A 216 22.18 -1.38 7.85
CA TRP A 216 21.33 -2.21 7.01
C TRP A 216 21.30 -3.66 7.51
N TYR A 217 22.48 -4.23 7.75
CA TYR A 217 22.64 -5.54 8.37
C TYR A 217 23.99 -5.62 9.11
N TYR A 218 24.01 -6.25 10.28
CA TYR A 218 25.23 -6.64 10.96
C TYR A 218 25.03 -7.94 11.73
N THR A 219 26.13 -8.59 12.13
CA THR A 219 26.10 -9.74 13.04
C THR A 219 27.28 -9.67 14.00
N ASP A 220 27.11 -10.21 15.21
CA ASP A 220 28.17 -10.27 16.23
C ASP A 220 29.35 -11.17 15.82
N THR A 221 29.12 -12.06 14.85
CA THR A 221 30.14 -12.99 14.34
C THR A 221 31.01 -12.40 13.24
N TYR A 222 30.68 -11.20 12.76
CA TYR A 222 31.28 -10.57 11.56
C TYR A 222 31.19 -11.46 10.31
N ASP A 223 30.21 -12.37 10.26
CA ASP A 223 29.89 -13.15 9.08
C ASP A 223 28.88 -12.39 8.18
N PHE A 224 29.41 -11.77 7.14
CA PHE A 224 28.63 -11.00 6.16
C PHE A 224 28.34 -11.81 4.89
N THR A 225 28.32 -13.15 4.99
CA THR A 225 28.04 -14.04 3.85
C THR A 225 26.56 -14.33 3.65
N LEU A 226 25.67 -13.78 4.50
CA LEU A 226 24.24 -13.94 4.36
C LEU A 226 23.76 -13.33 3.04
N ASN A 227 23.33 -14.17 2.12
CA ASN A 227 22.93 -13.76 0.77
C ASN A 227 21.41 -13.60 0.66
N GLU A 228 20.93 -12.41 0.34
CA GLU A 228 19.50 -12.15 0.16
C GLU A 228 18.95 -12.66 -1.17
N GLU A 229 19.79 -13.09 -2.12
CA GLU A 229 19.31 -13.83 -3.29
C GLU A 229 18.58 -15.12 -2.89
N GLU A 230 18.95 -15.74 -1.77
CA GLU A 230 18.29 -16.94 -1.22
C GLU A 230 16.82 -16.71 -0.85
N ILE A 231 16.45 -15.46 -0.57
CA ILE A 231 15.08 -15.06 -0.22
C ILE A 231 14.39 -14.30 -1.37
N GLY A 232 15.01 -14.26 -2.55
CA GLY A 232 14.44 -13.65 -3.75
C GLY A 232 14.75 -12.17 -3.95
N MET A 233 15.76 -11.62 -3.25
CA MET A 233 16.26 -10.25 -3.48
C MET A 233 17.49 -10.31 -4.41
N PRO A 234 17.39 -9.86 -5.67
CA PRO A 234 18.52 -9.90 -6.59
C PRO A 234 19.60 -8.88 -6.19
N ASN A 235 20.85 -9.19 -6.48
CA ASN A 235 21.93 -8.21 -6.43
C ASN A 235 21.79 -7.20 -7.58
N ILE A 236 21.66 -5.92 -7.24
CA ILE A 236 21.53 -4.80 -8.18
C ILE A 236 22.92 -4.32 -8.59
N ILE A 237 23.55 -5.12 -9.45
CA ILE A 237 24.91 -4.87 -9.93
C ILE A 237 25.16 -5.55 -11.28
N VAL A 238 25.82 -4.83 -12.19
CA VAL A 238 26.40 -5.39 -13.41
C VAL A 238 27.88 -5.08 -13.39
N TYR A 239 28.69 -6.13 -13.19
CA TYR A 239 30.15 -5.98 -13.07
C TYR A 239 30.76 -5.33 -14.32
N ASP A 240 31.66 -4.39 -14.09
CA ASP A 240 32.37 -3.61 -15.13
C ASP A 240 31.46 -2.81 -16.08
N ASP A 241 30.18 -2.62 -15.74
CA ASP A 241 29.22 -1.80 -16.50
C ASP A 241 28.35 -0.94 -15.56
N PRO A 242 28.83 0.25 -15.19
CA PRO A 242 28.08 1.15 -14.30
C PRO A 242 26.82 1.70 -14.95
N VAL A 243 26.75 1.76 -16.29
CA VAL A 243 25.55 2.22 -17.01
C VAL A 243 24.47 1.14 -16.98
N ALA A 244 24.83 -0.13 -17.22
CA ALA A 244 23.89 -1.24 -17.06
C ALA A 244 23.47 -1.40 -15.59
N THR A 245 24.38 -1.17 -14.66
CA THR A 245 24.05 -1.14 -13.22
C THR A 245 23.04 -0.04 -12.90
N TYR A 246 23.20 1.16 -13.46
CA TYR A 246 22.19 2.22 -13.36
C TYR A 246 20.83 1.79 -13.91
N ARG A 247 20.78 1.19 -15.10
CA ARG A 247 19.51 0.73 -15.70
C ARG A 247 18.81 -0.27 -14.80
N MET A 248 19.55 -1.26 -14.29
CA MET A 248 19.04 -2.25 -13.34
C MET A 248 18.53 -1.58 -12.05
N ALA A 249 19.30 -0.64 -11.48
CA ALA A 249 18.91 0.09 -10.28
C ALA A 249 17.67 0.97 -10.50
N ASN A 250 17.54 1.60 -11.67
CA ASN A 250 16.40 2.44 -12.01
C ASN A 250 15.11 1.63 -12.23
N GLU A 251 15.24 0.41 -12.77
CA GLU A 251 14.15 -0.54 -12.94
C GLU A 251 13.77 -1.28 -11.64
N ASP A 252 14.65 -1.26 -10.64
CA ASP A 252 14.38 -1.88 -9.34
C ASP A 252 13.38 -1.05 -8.52
N LEU A 253 12.12 -1.49 -8.53
CA LEU A 253 10.97 -0.87 -7.86
C LEU A 253 10.49 -1.66 -6.64
N ASN A 254 11.20 -2.72 -6.24
CA ASN A 254 10.66 -3.78 -5.40
C ASN A 254 10.86 -3.55 -3.88
N GLY A 255 10.96 -2.31 -3.42
CA GLY A 255 11.19 -2.01 -2.00
C GLY A 255 10.18 -2.70 -1.06
N TYR A 256 8.90 -2.69 -1.42
CA TYR A 256 7.85 -3.38 -0.66
C TYR A 256 8.08 -4.90 -0.60
N MET A 257 8.48 -5.51 -1.70
CA MET A 257 8.77 -6.95 -1.75
C MET A 257 9.95 -7.29 -0.83
N TYR A 258 11.03 -6.53 -0.91
CA TYR A 258 12.25 -6.77 -0.13
C TYR A 258 12.01 -6.62 1.36
N TYR A 259 11.27 -5.59 1.78
CA TYR A 259 10.87 -5.42 3.18
C TYR A 259 10.12 -6.65 3.71
N ASN A 260 9.14 -7.15 2.97
CA ASN A 260 8.36 -8.32 3.39
C ASN A 260 9.18 -9.63 3.34
N GLN A 261 10.07 -9.80 2.36
CA GLN A 261 10.97 -10.97 2.31
C GLN A 261 11.89 -11.03 3.53
N ILE A 262 12.49 -9.90 3.94
CA ILE A 262 13.28 -9.86 5.19
C ILE A 262 12.42 -10.17 6.40
N LYS A 263 11.25 -9.54 6.52
CA LYS A 263 10.33 -9.74 7.64
C LYS A 263 9.88 -11.19 7.78
N GLU A 264 9.59 -11.87 6.68
CA GLU A 264 9.05 -13.23 6.68
C GLU A 264 10.15 -14.29 6.70
N LEU A 265 11.19 -14.14 5.88
CA LEU A 265 12.18 -15.17 5.60
C LEU A 265 13.49 -15.00 6.38
N ARG A 266 13.73 -13.82 6.98
CA ARG A 266 14.86 -13.53 7.89
C ARG A 266 14.38 -13.14 9.31
N ALA A 267 13.23 -13.67 9.74
CA ALA A 267 12.61 -13.34 11.02
C ALA A 267 13.52 -13.62 12.24
N LYS A 268 14.43 -14.60 12.15
CA LYS A 268 15.37 -14.91 13.25
C LYS A 268 16.43 -13.83 13.39
N GLU A 269 17.01 -13.41 12.28
CA GLU A 269 18.02 -12.35 12.21
C GLU A 269 17.40 -11.00 12.59
N LEU A 270 16.16 -10.74 12.14
CA LEU A 270 15.39 -9.56 12.55
C LEU A 270 15.13 -9.55 14.06
N ALA A 271 14.71 -10.67 14.65
CA ALA A 271 14.50 -10.79 16.09
C ALA A 271 15.81 -10.69 16.91
N ALA A 272 16.96 -11.02 16.30
CA ALA A 272 18.29 -10.79 16.87
C ALA A 272 18.75 -9.33 16.76
N GLY A 273 17.98 -8.47 16.08
CA GLY A 273 18.31 -7.05 15.89
C GLY A 273 19.36 -6.80 14.80
N TYR A 274 19.63 -7.78 13.95
CA TYR A 274 20.69 -7.70 12.93
C TYR A 274 20.31 -6.83 11.74
N TYR A 275 19.03 -6.78 11.37
CA TYR A 275 18.48 -5.91 10.32
C TYR A 275 17.91 -4.61 10.91
N GLN A 276 18.76 -3.70 11.42
CA GLN A 276 18.29 -2.52 12.18
C GLN A 276 17.36 -1.61 11.36
N VAL A 277 17.68 -1.38 10.08
CA VAL A 277 16.83 -0.59 9.19
C VAL A 277 15.41 -1.17 9.08
N PHE A 278 15.30 -2.49 8.96
CA PHE A 278 14.00 -3.16 8.79
C PHE A 278 13.22 -3.25 10.11
N THR A 279 13.91 -3.36 11.25
CA THR A 279 13.31 -3.19 12.57
C THR A 279 12.73 -1.79 12.71
N TYR A 280 13.49 -0.76 12.31
CA TYR A 280 13.02 0.63 12.34
C TYR A 280 11.78 0.84 11.48
N VAL A 281 11.68 0.26 10.28
CA VAL A 281 10.46 0.40 9.46
C VAL A 281 9.22 -0.13 10.19
N ALA A 282 9.35 -1.25 10.92
CA ALA A 282 8.25 -1.78 11.72
C ALA A 282 7.88 -0.87 12.90
N GLU A 283 8.88 -0.31 13.59
CA GLU A 283 8.67 0.69 14.65
C GLU A 283 8.11 2.02 14.11
N PHE A 284 8.46 2.37 12.87
CA PHE A 284 7.99 3.58 12.21
C PHE A 284 6.49 3.50 11.97
N GLU A 285 5.97 2.35 11.54
CA GLU A 285 4.52 2.09 11.43
C GLU A 285 3.78 2.27 12.76
N GLU A 286 4.39 1.95 13.90
CA GLU A 286 3.78 2.21 15.21
C GLU A 286 3.76 3.70 15.56
N SER A 287 4.82 4.43 15.18
CA SER A 287 4.99 5.85 15.50
C SER A 287 4.25 6.80 14.54
N VAL A 288 4.11 6.40 13.28
CA VAL A 288 3.46 7.11 12.18
C VAL A 288 2.59 6.09 11.43
N PRO A 289 1.41 5.73 11.97
CA PRO A 289 0.55 4.73 11.35
C PRO A 289 0.17 5.12 9.93
N SER A 290 0.32 4.17 9.01
CA SER A 290 -0.15 4.34 7.65
C SER A 290 -1.67 4.15 7.56
N PRO A 291 -2.36 4.82 6.62
CA PRO A 291 -3.78 4.60 6.38
C PRO A 291 -4.03 3.17 5.89
N GLU A 292 -5.18 2.59 6.25
CA GLU A 292 -5.58 1.24 5.80
C GLU A 292 -5.61 1.12 4.26
N ILE A 293 -5.82 2.24 3.56
CA ILE A 293 -5.81 2.38 2.10
C ILE A 293 -4.42 2.52 1.48
N SER A 294 -3.38 2.11 2.19
CA SER A 294 -2.00 2.12 1.72
C SER A 294 -1.37 0.73 1.80
N THR A 295 -0.14 0.57 1.30
CA THR A 295 0.64 -0.66 1.47
C THR A 295 1.16 -0.86 2.90
N GLY A 296 1.15 0.17 3.74
CA GLY A 296 2.05 0.27 4.89
C GLY A 296 3.43 0.78 4.49
N TRP A 297 4.20 1.26 5.48
CA TRP A 297 5.56 1.74 5.26
C TRP A 297 6.54 0.61 4.92
N TYR A 298 7.45 0.90 4.00
CA TYR A 298 8.58 0.03 3.64
C TYR A 298 9.83 0.86 3.28
N LEU A 299 10.98 0.19 3.24
CA LEU A 299 12.23 0.80 2.80
C LEU A 299 12.26 0.87 1.26
N PRO A 300 12.46 2.05 0.65
CA PRO A 300 12.48 2.18 -0.81
C PRO A 300 13.68 1.49 -1.46
N SER A 301 13.45 0.93 -2.65
CA SER A 301 14.51 0.47 -3.56
C SER A 301 15.20 1.64 -4.27
N ASN A 302 16.28 1.36 -5.01
CA ASN A 302 16.99 2.38 -5.77
C ASN A 302 16.09 3.14 -6.75
N GLY A 303 15.27 2.45 -7.53
CA GLY A 303 14.39 3.09 -8.51
C GLY A 303 13.39 4.03 -7.86
N GLN A 304 12.89 3.68 -6.67
CA GLN A 304 11.98 4.53 -5.89
C GLN A 304 12.70 5.76 -5.32
N TRP A 305 13.95 5.62 -4.89
CA TRP A 305 14.79 6.76 -4.53
C TRP A 305 15.06 7.68 -5.73
N PHE A 306 15.30 7.13 -6.92
CA PHE A 306 15.46 7.95 -8.13
C PHE A 306 14.17 8.70 -8.46
N ASP A 307 13.00 8.10 -8.22
CA ASP A 307 11.71 8.78 -8.39
C ASP A 307 11.48 9.87 -7.33
N ILE A 308 11.98 9.72 -6.10
CA ILE A 308 12.03 10.82 -5.11
C ILE A 308 12.88 11.97 -5.63
N LEU A 309 14.06 11.68 -6.20
CA LEU A 309 14.94 12.71 -6.76
C LEU A 309 14.27 13.46 -7.92
N ARG A 310 13.62 12.74 -8.85
CA ARG A 310 12.88 13.35 -9.97
C ARG A 310 11.68 14.16 -9.47
N GLY A 311 10.87 13.55 -8.61
CA GLY A 311 9.57 14.07 -8.20
C GLY A 311 9.67 15.24 -7.23
N LEU A 312 10.44 15.09 -6.16
CA LEU A 312 10.50 16.06 -5.05
C LEU A 312 11.77 16.89 -5.08
N ALA A 313 12.93 16.27 -5.23
CA ALA A 313 14.21 16.99 -5.23
C ALA A 313 14.47 17.76 -6.54
N LYS A 314 13.68 17.49 -7.59
CA LYS A 314 13.78 18.07 -8.95
C LYS A 314 15.14 17.81 -9.64
N GLY A 315 15.81 16.72 -9.27
CA GLY A 315 17.07 16.27 -9.88
C GLY A 315 16.84 15.45 -11.14
N SER A 316 17.57 15.75 -12.21
CA SER A 316 17.57 14.96 -13.45
C SER A 316 18.56 13.80 -13.38
N VAL A 317 18.12 12.68 -12.80
CA VAL A 317 18.89 11.44 -12.65
C VAL A 317 18.69 10.51 -13.85
N GLU A 318 18.98 11.01 -15.04
CA GLU A 318 18.82 10.29 -16.30
C GLU A 318 20.14 9.68 -16.79
N GLU A 319 20.05 8.62 -17.59
CA GLU A 319 21.23 7.92 -18.13
C GLU A 319 22.17 8.84 -18.90
N ASN A 320 21.61 9.77 -19.69
CA ASN A 320 22.40 10.68 -20.53
C ASN A 320 23.26 11.67 -19.72
N ASN A 321 22.95 11.85 -18.43
CA ASN A 321 23.68 12.73 -17.51
C ASN A 321 24.48 11.93 -16.47
N LEU A 322 24.46 10.60 -16.55
CA LEU A 322 25.15 9.70 -15.66
C LEU A 322 26.67 9.83 -15.86
N VAL A 323 27.41 9.88 -14.75
CA VAL A 323 28.86 9.76 -14.75
C VAL A 323 29.26 8.43 -14.10
N PRO A 324 29.83 7.50 -14.87
CA PRO A 324 30.46 6.30 -14.34
C PRO A 324 31.54 6.60 -13.30
N GLU A 325 31.58 5.81 -12.23
CA GLU A 325 32.65 5.83 -11.24
C GLU A 325 33.10 4.41 -10.90
N GLY A 326 34.40 4.15 -11.05
CA GLY A 326 34.92 2.80 -10.89
C GLY A 326 34.27 1.82 -11.88
N ASN A 327 33.98 0.61 -11.40
CA ASN A 327 33.51 -0.48 -12.25
C ASN A 327 31.98 -0.67 -12.21
N GLU A 328 31.31 -0.31 -11.12
CA GLU A 328 29.86 -0.61 -10.92
C GLU A 328 29.06 0.56 -10.32
N ASP A 329 29.73 1.66 -10.02
CA ASP A 329 29.17 2.80 -9.30
C ASP A 329 28.97 3.99 -10.26
N PHE A 330 28.08 4.89 -9.88
CA PHE A 330 27.72 6.02 -10.73
C PHE A 330 27.16 7.19 -9.92
N TYR A 331 27.27 8.37 -10.50
CA TYR A 331 26.76 9.59 -9.91
C TYR A 331 26.25 10.57 -10.97
N TRP A 332 25.64 11.64 -10.48
CA TRP A 332 25.20 12.79 -11.25
C TRP A 332 25.71 14.07 -10.63
N MET A 333 25.85 15.10 -11.46
CA MET A 333 26.22 16.45 -11.06
C MET A 333 25.25 17.47 -11.64
N GLN A 334 25.34 18.71 -11.16
CA GLN A 334 24.53 19.83 -11.64
C GLN A 334 23.02 19.62 -11.47
N LEU A 335 22.63 18.90 -10.42
CA LEU A 335 21.23 18.59 -10.11
C LEU A 335 20.47 19.73 -9.41
N GLY A 336 21.14 20.83 -9.09
CA GLY A 336 20.58 21.89 -8.27
C GLY A 336 20.49 21.52 -6.78
N PRO A 337 19.77 22.31 -5.97
CA PRO A 337 19.81 22.16 -4.51
C PRO A 337 18.80 21.09 -4.04
N LEU A 338 19.21 19.81 -4.11
CA LEU A 338 18.37 18.64 -3.89
C LEU A 338 17.68 18.62 -2.51
N SER A 339 18.45 18.77 -1.44
CA SER A 339 17.95 18.74 -0.06
C SER A 339 17.08 19.96 0.22
N THR A 340 17.49 21.15 -0.24
CA THR A 340 16.70 22.37 -0.11
C THR A 340 15.34 22.24 -0.81
N ASN A 341 15.28 21.63 -1.99
CA ASN A 341 14.01 21.44 -2.70
C ASN A 341 13.03 20.58 -1.90
N ILE A 342 13.49 19.50 -1.28
CA ILE A 342 12.65 18.66 -0.40
C ILE A 342 12.26 19.43 0.86
N ASN A 343 13.20 20.12 1.51
CA ASN A 343 12.94 20.90 2.72
C ASN A 343 11.89 22.00 2.47
N ASN A 344 11.91 22.67 1.33
CA ASN A 344 10.90 23.69 1.01
C ASN A 344 9.47 23.12 0.98
N ILE A 345 9.31 21.85 0.59
CA ILE A 345 8.02 21.15 0.60
C ILE A 345 7.64 20.76 2.04
N LEU A 346 8.61 20.34 2.86
CA LEU A 346 8.36 19.90 4.24
C LEU A 346 8.27 21.04 5.26
N GLU A 347 8.82 22.22 4.97
CA GLU A 347 8.87 23.37 5.89
C GLU A 347 7.50 23.81 6.47
N PRO A 348 6.35 23.74 5.76
CA PRO A 348 5.04 23.98 6.38
C PRO A 348 4.49 22.79 7.20
N VAL A 349 5.03 21.59 7.07
CA VAL A 349 4.57 20.39 7.80
C VAL A 349 5.01 20.50 9.26
N LYS A 350 4.10 20.30 10.20
CA LYS A 350 4.39 20.50 11.63
C LYS A 350 5.46 19.53 12.17
N GLU A 351 5.38 18.27 11.74
CA GLU A 351 6.13 17.15 12.28
C GLU A 351 6.94 16.48 11.17
N HIS A 352 8.11 17.03 10.84
CA HIS A 352 8.96 16.57 9.74
C HIS A 352 10.45 16.46 10.13
N SER A 353 11.21 15.75 9.30
CA SER A 353 12.68 15.70 9.38
C SER A 353 13.30 16.59 8.30
N GLU A 354 14.37 17.30 8.66
CA GLU A 354 15.14 18.11 7.70
C GLU A 354 16.16 17.26 6.94
N PHE A 355 16.33 17.55 5.66
CA PHE A 355 17.42 17.07 4.84
C PHE A 355 18.57 18.07 4.95
N ILE A 356 19.67 17.69 5.59
CA ILE A 356 20.88 18.50 5.67
C ILE A 356 21.43 18.68 4.25
N GLY A 357 21.74 19.92 3.87
CA GLY A 357 22.19 20.28 2.51
C GLY A 357 23.57 19.72 2.10
N SER A 358 24.30 19.05 3.00
CA SER A 358 25.64 18.51 2.71
C SER A 358 25.69 17.00 2.92
N GLY A 359 25.92 16.27 1.83
CA GLY A 359 26.39 14.88 1.82
C GLY A 359 25.53 13.86 2.57
N MET A 360 24.21 14.01 2.62
CA MET A 360 23.36 13.00 3.27
C MET A 360 23.36 11.73 2.44
N MET A 361 23.52 10.58 3.10
CA MET A 361 23.47 9.26 2.49
C MET A 361 22.30 8.48 3.08
N PHE A 362 21.51 7.84 2.21
CA PHE A 362 20.35 7.06 2.61
C PHE A 362 20.47 5.64 2.11
N TRP A 363 20.16 4.70 3.00
CA TRP A 363 20.04 3.31 2.59
C TRP A 363 18.89 3.12 1.60
N THR A 364 19.11 2.20 0.66
CA THR A 364 18.05 1.60 -0.14
C THR A 364 17.86 0.15 0.31
N SER A 365 16.74 -0.46 -0.07
CA SER A 365 16.53 -1.91 0.10
C SER A 365 17.28 -2.76 -0.93
N SER A 366 17.89 -2.14 -1.94
CA SER A 366 18.54 -2.79 -3.08
C SER A 366 19.93 -3.28 -2.71
N VAL A 367 20.08 -4.60 -2.54
CA VAL A 367 21.36 -5.22 -2.21
C VAL A 367 22.31 -5.22 -3.42
N ALA A 368 23.62 -5.20 -3.18
CA ALA A 368 24.64 -5.27 -4.23
C ALA A 368 25.46 -6.56 -4.14
N SER A 369 25.65 -7.09 -2.93
CA SER A 369 26.32 -8.35 -2.66
C SER A 369 25.92 -8.86 -1.26
N PRO A 370 26.35 -10.06 -0.84
CA PRO A 370 26.10 -10.53 0.53
C PRO A 370 26.58 -9.57 1.62
N SER A 371 27.68 -8.84 1.38
CA SER A 371 28.24 -7.89 2.35
C SER A 371 27.86 -6.42 2.12
N GLU A 372 27.31 -6.08 0.95
CA GLU A 372 27.08 -4.69 0.55
C GLU A 372 25.67 -4.44 0.05
N THR A 373 25.19 -3.24 0.29
CA THR A 373 23.91 -2.75 -0.21
C THR A 373 24.11 -1.39 -0.86
N ARG A 374 23.18 -0.97 -1.71
CA ARG A 374 23.26 0.34 -2.36
C ARG A 374 22.70 1.44 -1.47
N PHE A 375 23.32 2.61 -1.55
CA PHE A 375 22.82 3.84 -0.95
C PHE A 375 22.71 4.93 -2.01
N ILE A 376 21.92 5.95 -1.71
CA ILE A 376 21.81 7.17 -2.51
C ILE A 376 22.31 8.37 -1.70
N SER A 377 23.00 9.32 -2.32
CA SER A 377 23.35 10.59 -1.67
C SER A 377 22.54 11.77 -2.20
N LEU A 378 22.34 12.78 -1.34
CA LEU A 378 21.72 14.05 -1.67
C LEU A 378 22.61 15.18 -1.13
N ASP A 379 22.95 16.12 -2.02
CA ASP A 379 23.77 17.28 -1.68
C ASP A 379 23.30 18.52 -2.48
N ASP A 380 23.30 19.69 -1.84
CA ASP A 380 22.82 20.95 -2.45
C ASP A 380 23.82 21.57 -3.44
N ASN A 381 25.05 21.07 -3.52
CA ASN A 381 26.00 21.39 -4.59
C ASN A 381 25.62 20.71 -5.92
N GLY A 382 24.47 20.03 -5.98
CA GLY A 382 23.94 19.36 -7.16
C GLY A 382 24.60 18.02 -7.43
N PHE A 383 25.10 17.36 -6.39
CA PHE A 383 25.69 16.03 -6.47
C PHE A 383 24.73 14.99 -5.88
N SER A 384 24.60 13.86 -6.56
CA SER A 384 23.93 12.67 -6.05
C SER A 384 24.63 11.44 -6.61
N CYS A 385 24.90 10.46 -5.78
CA CYS A 385 25.52 9.21 -6.18
C CYS A 385 24.71 8.00 -5.74
N CYS A 386 24.83 6.92 -6.49
CA CYS A 386 24.31 5.62 -6.11
C CYS A 386 25.46 4.61 -6.09
N TYR A 387 26.04 4.41 -4.91
CA TYR A 387 27.14 3.49 -4.72
C TYR A 387 26.73 2.29 -3.87
N ARG A 388 27.54 1.23 -3.92
CA ARG A 388 27.48 0.16 -2.93
C ARG A 388 28.37 0.45 -1.73
N TYR A 389 27.94 0.01 -0.56
CA TYR A 389 28.73 0.12 0.67
C TYR A 389 28.42 -1.01 1.63
N TYR A 390 29.30 -1.21 2.62
CA TYR A 390 29.16 -2.30 3.58
C TYR A 390 27.87 -2.14 4.41
N LYS A 391 27.07 -3.22 4.50
CA LYS A 391 25.79 -3.23 5.21
C LYS A 391 25.90 -2.87 6.71
N MET A 392 27.08 -3.06 7.29
CA MET A 392 27.36 -2.80 8.71
C MET A 392 27.56 -1.32 9.05
N GLU A 393 27.54 -0.44 8.05
CA GLU A 393 27.79 0.98 8.21
C GLU A 393 26.51 1.74 8.53
N TYR A 394 26.64 2.92 9.12
CA TYR A 394 25.50 3.71 9.56
C TYR A 394 25.12 4.74 8.49
N MET A 395 23.89 4.69 8.01
CA MET A 395 23.34 5.69 7.08
C MET A 395 21.89 6.04 7.41
N ASN A 396 21.41 7.17 6.87
CA ASN A 396 20.06 7.64 7.12
C ASN A 396 19.02 6.69 6.52
N VAL A 397 17.82 6.72 7.08
CA VAL A 397 16.70 5.87 6.66
C VAL A 397 15.46 6.71 6.50
N LEU A 398 14.75 6.47 5.40
CA LEU A 398 13.48 7.08 5.07
C LEU A 398 12.54 5.96 4.60
N CYS A 399 11.25 6.11 4.89
CA CYS A 399 10.24 5.15 4.48
C CYS A 399 9.41 5.69 3.32
N VAL A 400 8.83 4.78 2.55
CA VAL A 400 7.83 5.09 1.54
C VAL A 400 6.63 4.17 1.68
N LEU A 401 5.49 4.56 1.11
CA LEU A 401 4.32 3.71 0.98
C LEU A 401 3.71 3.86 -0.42
N GLY A 402 2.95 2.87 -0.85
CA GLY A 402 2.02 2.96 -1.97
C GLY A 402 0.60 3.22 -1.49
N PHE A 403 -0.20 3.93 -2.27
CA PHE A 403 -1.57 4.31 -1.95
C PHE A 403 -2.46 4.32 -3.20
#